data_AF-A0A931W388-F1
#
_entry.id   AF-A0A931W388-F1
#
_cell.length_a   1.000
_cell.length_b   1.000
_cell.length_c   1.000
_cell.angle_alpha   90.00
_cell.angle_beta   90.00
_cell.angle_gamma   90.00
#
_symmetry.space_group_name_H-M   'P 1'
#
loop_
_entity.id
_entity.type
_entity.pdbx_description
1 polymer ?
#
loop_
_entity_poly.entity_id
_entity_poly.type
_entity_poly.pdbx_seq_one_letter_code
_entity_poly.pdbx_strand_id
1 'polypeptide(L)'
;ALMLPRPPELPPDEMARIARLFPNFSAVEQEYRARSGIFPIMHVMVVKNELLQSNPGIAKIVSHGVQAALDTFMDRKRLASAPSMIWPDLNWQEQEKFLGPYPWPAGVEANRKELDVLIGYGVEQGILSRRIAPEELFGTKA
;
A
#
# COMPACT_ATOMS: atom_id res chain seq x y z
N ALA A 1 7.95 11.96 -18.56
CA ALA A 1 7.88 10.54 -18.13
C ALA A 1 6.42 10.16 -18.01
N LEU A 2 6.05 8.91 -18.33
CA LEU A 2 4.69 8.39 -18.18
C LEU A 2 4.64 7.50 -16.92
N MET A 3 3.56 7.59 -16.15
CA MET A 3 3.29 6.69 -15.03
C MET A 3 2.13 5.79 -15.44
N LEU A 4 2.41 4.51 -15.67
CA LEU A 4 1.42 3.54 -16.14
C LEU A 4 1.41 2.34 -15.20
N PRO A 5 0.23 1.81 -14.82
CA PRO A 5 0.12 0.65 -13.92
C PRO A 5 0.54 -0.66 -14.60
N ARG A 6 0.55 -0.69 -15.93
CA ARG A 6 0.98 -1.80 -16.78
C ARG A 6 1.77 -1.25 -17.96
N PRO A 7 2.69 -2.04 -18.55
CA PRO A 7 3.33 -1.65 -19.81
C PRO A 7 2.28 -1.27 -20.85
N PRO A 8 2.51 -0.20 -21.64
CA PRO A 8 1.59 0.17 -22.70
C PRO A 8 1.56 -0.91 -23.79
N GLU A 9 0.41 -1.08 -24.43
CA GLU A 9 0.26 -1.97 -25.58
C GLU A 9 0.45 -1.13 -26.86
N LEU A 10 1.66 -1.17 -27.42
CA LEU A 10 2.03 -0.41 -28.62
C LEU A 10 2.73 -1.32 -29.64
N PRO A 11 2.78 -0.91 -30.93
CA PRO A 11 3.56 -1.61 -31.94
C PRO A 11 5.04 -1.80 -31.53
N PRO A 12 5.73 -2.87 -31.99
CA PRO A 12 7.10 -3.16 -31.56
C PRO A 12 8.12 -2.03 -31.77
N ASP A 13 7.99 -1.28 -32.86
CA ASP A 13 8.86 -0.15 -33.20
C ASP A 13 8.66 1.06 -32.29
N GLU A 14 7.44 1.26 -31.78
CA GLU A 14 7.14 2.27 -30.75
C GLU A 14 7.57 1.79 -29.35
N MET A 15 7.33 0.52 -29.02
CA MET A 15 7.77 -0.08 -27.76
C MET A 15 9.29 -0.02 -27.58
N ALA A 16 10.06 -0.17 -28.67
CA ALA A 16 11.51 -0.05 -28.63
C ALA A 16 12.01 1.35 -28.21
N ARG A 17 11.16 2.38 -28.27
CA ARG A 17 11.46 3.75 -27.84
C ARG A 17 11.14 4.00 -26.37
N ILE A 18 10.54 3.02 -25.68
CA ILE A 18 10.10 3.13 -24.29
C ILE A 18 11.01 2.27 -23.41
N ALA A 19 11.54 2.88 -22.36
CA ALA A 19 12.32 2.20 -21.34
C ALA A 19 11.77 2.55 -19.94
N ARG A 20 12.02 1.66 -18.98
CA ARG A 20 11.76 1.98 -17.56
C ARG A 20 12.71 3.10 -17.13
N LEU A 21 12.19 4.03 -16.33
CA LEU A 21 13.02 5.07 -15.71
C LEU A 21 14.09 4.45 -14.80
N PHE A 22 13.73 3.38 -14.07
CA PHE A 22 14.65 2.56 -13.29
C PHE A 22 14.67 1.14 -13.88
N PRO A 23 15.72 0.77 -14.64
CA PRO A 23 15.85 -0.58 -15.17
C PRO A 23 15.89 -1.65 -14.05
N ASN A 24 16.53 -1.32 -12.93
CA ASN A 24 16.68 -2.13 -11.72
C ASN A 24 15.66 -1.74 -10.62
N PHE A 25 14.39 -1.56 -11.01
CA PHE A 25 13.32 -1.08 -10.11
C PHE A 25 13.23 -1.83 -8.77
N SER A 26 13.35 -3.16 -8.74
CA SER A 26 13.30 -3.93 -7.48
C SER A 26 14.35 -3.46 -6.47
N ALA A 27 15.60 -3.28 -6.91
CA ALA A 27 16.68 -2.82 -6.04
C ALA A 27 16.49 -1.37 -5.57
N VAL A 28 16.02 -0.50 -6.47
CA VAL A 28 15.74 0.92 -6.15
C VAL A 28 14.61 1.03 -5.13
N GLU A 29 13.55 0.22 -5.26
CA GLU A 29 12.44 0.18 -4.30
C GLU A 29 12.85 -0.40 -2.94
N GLN A 30 13.69 -1.44 -2.93
CA GLN A 30 14.26 -2.01 -1.70
C GLN A 30 15.13 -0.97 -0.97
N GLU A 31 15.98 -0.23 -1.70
CA GLU A 31 16.78 0.85 -1.14
C GLU A 31 15.89 1.98 -0.60
N TYR A 32 14.84 2.35 -1.35
CA TYR A 32 13.86 3.32 -0.89
C TYR A 32 13.21 2.87 0.42
N ARG A 33 12.75 1.62 0.53
CA ARG A 33 12.18 1.07 1.77
C ARG A 33 13.20 1.07 2.90
N ALA A 34 14.44 0.66 2.65
CA ALA A 34 15.48 0.63 3.69
C ALA A 34 15.80 2.03 4.23
N ARG A 35 15.86 3.03 3.35
CA ARG A 35 16.25 4.41 3.71
C ARG A 35 15.09 5.20 4.31
N SER A 36 13.88 5.02 3.79
CA SER A 36 12.70 5.77 4.22
C SER A 36 11.88 5.04 5.28
N GLY A 37 11.95 3.71 5.36
CA GLY A 37 11.02 2.89 6.13
C GLY A 37 9.58 2.93 5.62
N ILE A 38 9.32 3.48 4.43
CA ILE A 38 7.96 3.69 3.89
C ILE A 38 7.62 2.58 2.91
N PHE A 39 6.40 2.05 3.02
CA PHE A 39 5.80 1.22 1.97
C PHE A 39 4.40 1.76 1.63
N PRO A 40 4.16 2.22 0.39
CA PRO A 40 2.97 3.03 0.08
C PRO A 40 1.63 2.35 0.40
N ILE A 41 0.71 3.13 0.99
CA ILE A 41 -0.69 2.71 1.20
C ILE A 41 -1.40 2.67 -0.16
N MET A 42 -1.95 1.51 -0.52
CA MET A 42 -2.70 1.33 -1.77
C MET A 42 -4.23 1.37 -1.58
N HIS A 43 -4.73 0.90 -0.44
CA HIS A 43 -6.16 0.72 -0.19
C HIS A 43 -6.55 1.23 1.19
N VAL A 44 -7.77 1.77 1.30
CA VAL A 44 -8.38 2.19 2.56
C VAL A 44 -9.80 1.62 2.64
N MET A 45 -10.20 1.17 3.82
CA MET A 45 -11.56 0.71 4.08
C MET A 45 -12.37 1.85 4.69
N VAL A 46 -13.57 2.08 4.16
CA VAL A 46 -14.48 3.12 4.64
C VAL A 46 -15.84 2.52 4.96
N VAL A 47 -16.45 3.00 6.04
CA VAL A 47 -17.82 2.66 6.42
C VAL A 47 -18.63 3.94 6.43
N LYS A 48 -19.82 3.92 5.82
CA LYS A 48 -20.72 5.09 5.80
C LYS A 48 -21.08 5.50 7.23
N ASN A 49 -21.10 6.81 7.50
CA ASN A 49 -21.41 7.35 8.82
C ASN A 49 -22.77 6.88 9.37
N GLU A 50 -23.79 6.80 8.51
CA GLU A 50 -25.12 6.29 8.89
C GLU A 50 -25.08 4.83 9.36
N LEU A 51 -24.23 4.00 8.76
CA LEU A 51 -24.04 2.61 9.19
C LEU A 51 -23.29 2.54 10.53
N LEU A 52 -22.28 3.39 10.72
CA LEU A 52 -21.57 3.48 12.01
C LEU A 52 -22.50 3.89 13.15
N GLN A 53 -23.42 4.81 12.89
CA GLN A 53 -24.40 5.27 13.88
C GLN A 53 -25.47 4.22 14.19
N SER A 54 -26.01 3.55 13.16
CA SER A 54 -27.08 2.56 13.32
C SER A 54 -26.61 1.18 13.78
N ASN A 55 -25.32 0.85 13.61
CA ASN A 55 -24.73 -0.44 13.95
C ASN A 55 -23.45 -0.28 14.79
N PRO A 56 -23.56 0.04 16.10
CA PRO A 56 -22.40 0.11 16.99
C PRO A 56 -21.59 -1.18 16.94
N GLY A 57 -20.30 -1.07 16.59
CA GLY A 57 -19.38 -2.21 16.45
C GLY A 57 -19.14 -2.70 15.02
N ILE A 58 -19.86 -2.20 14.01
CA ILE A 58 -19.65 -2.60 12.61
C ILE A 58 -18.22 -2.33 12.12
N ALA A 59 -17.61 -1.21 12.55
CA ALA A 59 -16.22 -0.88 12.22
C ALA A 59 -15.25 -1.97 12.71
N LYS A 60 -15.42 -2.41 13.96
CA LYS A 60 -14.60 -3.48 14.56
C LYS A 60 -14.79 -4.80 13.84
N ILE A 61 -16.04 -5.16 13.50
CA ILE A 61 -16.35 -6.38 12.74
C ILE A 61 -15.65 -6.36 11.37
N VAL A 62 -15.78 -5.25 10.63
CA VAL A 62 -15.15 -5.10 9.31
C VAL A 62 -13.63 -5.13 9.44
N SER A 63 -13.05 -4.39 10.39
CA SER A 63 -11.61 -4.35 10.61
C SER A 63 -11.04 -5.74 10.94
N HIS A 64 -11.69 -6.48 11.84
CA HIS A 64 -11.28 -7.84 12.17
C HIS A 64 -11.43 -8.80 10.99
N GLY A 65 -12.53 -8.69 10.24
CA GLY A 65 -12.75 -9.53 9.06
C GLY A 65 -11.70 -9.33 7.97
N VAL A 66 -11.34 -8.07 7.69
CA VAL A 66 -10.28 -7.73 6.74
C VAL A 66 -8.92 -8.23 7.22
N GLN A 67 -8.59 -8.03 8.50
CA GLN A 67 -7.33 -8.54 9.06
C GLN A 67 -7.24 -10.07 8.94
N ALA A 68 -8.29 -10.79 9.31
CA ALA A 68 -8.32 -12.26 9.20
C ALA A 68 -8.17 -12.74 7.75
N ALA A 69 -8.77 -12.02 6.79
CA ALA A 69 -8.61 -12.31 5.37
C ALA A 69 -7.18 -12.06 4.87
N LEU A 70 -6.55 -10.96 5.31
CA LEU A 70 -5.14 -10.66 5.02
C LEU A 70 -4.21 -11.72 5.61
N ASP A 71 -4.40 -12.10 6.87
CA ASP A 71 -3.59 -13.13 7.54
C ASP A 71 -3.68 -14.45 6.79
N THR A 72 -4.90 -14.89 6.46
CA THR A 72 -5.14 -16.10 5.65
C THR A 72 -4.45 -16.02 4.31
N PHE A 73 -4.49 -14.86 3.65
CA PHE A 73 -3.85 -14.64 2.37
C PHE A 73 -2.32 -14.76 2.47
N MET A 74 -1.71 -14.08 3.45
CA MET A 74 -0.26 -14.09 3.66
C MET A 74 0.24 -15.49 4.04
N ASP A 75 -0.48 -16.20 4.91
CA ASP A 75 -0.12 -17.57 5.30
C ASP A 75 -0.14 -18.53 4.13
N ARG A 76 -1.14 -18.43 3.25
CA ARG A 76 -1.20 -19.23 2.01
C ARG A 76 -0.03 -18.93 1.09
N LYS A 77 0.33 -17.66 0.92
CA LYS A 77 1.47 -17.24 0.09
C LYS A 77 2.79 -17.75 0.66
N ARG A 78 2.96 -17.66 1.99
CA ARG A 78 4.14 -18.14 2.70
C ARG A 78 4.29 -19.66 2.61
N LEU A 79 3.21 -20.41 2.85
CA LEU A 79 3.19 -21.88 2.77
C LEU A 79 3.54 -22.39 1.37
N ALA A 80 3.01 -21.75 0.33
CA ALA A 80 3.27 -22.13 -1.06
C ALA A 80 4.62 -21.62 -1.59
N SER A 81 5.38 -20.86 -0.80
CA SER A 81 6.54 -20.08 -1.26
C SER A 81 6.23 -19.33 -2.57
N ALA A 82 5.05 -18.72 -2.64
CA ALA A 82 4.53 -18.14 -3.87
C ALA A 82 5.46 -17.02 -4.40
N PRO A 83 5.42 -16.72 -5.71
CA PRO A 83 6.08 -15.54 -6.24
C PRO A 83 5.67 -14.27 -5.46
N SER A 84 6.63 -13.38 -5.22
CA SER A 84 6.33 -12.07 -4.64
C SER A 84 5.37 -11.30 -5.56
N MET A 85 4.46 -10.56 -4.94
CA MET A 85 3.56 -9.66 -5.67
C MET A 85 4.17 -8.29 -5.93
N ILE A 86 5.30 -8.00 -5.28
CA ILE A 86 5.97 -6.70 -5.31
C ILE A 86 7.16 -6.75 -6.27
N TRP A 87 8.01 -7.75 -6.11
CA TRP A 87 9.23 -7.93 -6.88
C TRP A 87 9.19 -9.26 -7.63
N PRO A 88 8.90 -9.27 -8.94
CA PRO A 88 8.70 -10.49 -9.72
C PRO A 88 9.88 -11.48 -9.71
N ASP A 89 11.07 -10.99 -9.39
CA ASP A 89 12.31 -11.75 -9.27
C ASP A 89 12.46 -12.50 -7.93
N LEU A 90 11.60 -12.24 -6.95
CA LEU A 90 11.64 -12.84 -5.62
C LEU A 90 10.47 -13.81 -5.37
N ASN A 91 10.67 -14.74 -4.45
CA ASN A 91 9.56 -15.43 -3.79
C ASN A 91 9.08 -14.68 -2.52
N TRP A 92 7.99 -15.16 -1.92
CA TRP A 92 7.38 -14.55 -0.74
C TRP A 92 8.35 -14.43 0.45
N GLN A 93 9.09 -15.50 0.76
CA GLN A 93 10.03 -15.51 1.90
C GLN A 93 11.22 -14.57 1.67
N GLU A 94 11.67 -14.42 0.43
CA GLU A 94 12.71 -13.47 0.06
C GLU A 94 12.23 -12.03 0.20
N GLN A 95 11.00 -11.72 -0.24
CA GLN A 95 10.42 -10.38 -0.05
C GLN A 95 10.31 -10.00 1.43
N GLU A 96 9.99 -10.96 2.31
CA GLU A 96 9.83 -10.72 3.75
C GLU A 96 11.13 -10.24 4.41
N LYS A 97 12.30 -10.55 3.82
CA LYS A 97 13.59 -10.03 4.31
C LYS A 97 13.70 -8.50 4.16
N PHE A 98 12.96 -7.91 3.23
CA PHE A 98 12.99 -6.48 2.96
C PHE A 98 11.77 -5.74 3.52
N LEU A 99 10.59 -6.35 3.47
CA LEU A 99 9.34 -5.73 3.91
C LEU A 99 8.90 -6.12 5.32
N GLY A 100 9.49 -7.19 5.88
CA GLY A 100 9.01 -7.85 7.08
C GLY A 100 7.86 -8.82 6.81
N PRO A 101 7.39 -9.53 7.84
CA PRO A 101 6.34 -10.55 7.72
C PRO A 101 4.94 -9.98 7.45
N TYR A 102 4.74 -8.68 7.70
CA TYR A 102 3.47 -7.97 7.54
C TYR A 102 3.70 -6.66 6.78
N PRO A 103 3.89 -6.73 5.44
CA PRO A 103 4.17 -5.54 4.61
C PRO A 103 3.04 -4.51 4.61
N TRP A 104 1.79 -4.94 4.83
CA TRP A 104 0.61 -4.07 4.88
C TRP A 104 0.01 -4.11 6.28
N PRO A 105 0.50 -3.30 7.23
CA PRO A 105 -0.08 -3.25 8.56
C PRO A 105 -1.46 -2.61 8.53
N ALA A 106 -2.37 -3.08 9.39
CA ALA A 106 -3.66 -2.44 9.60
C ALA A 106 -3.59 -1.36 10.69
N GLY A 107 -4.46 -0.36 10.58
CA GLY A 107 -4.65 0.68 11.59
C GLY A 107 -3.88 1.97 11.32
N VAL A 108 -4.39 3.07 11.88
CA VAL A 108 -3.88 4.43 11.65
C VAL A 108 -2.46 4.59 12.14
N GLU A 109 -2.19 4.15 13.37
CA GLU A 109 -0.88 4.36 14.00
C GLU A 109 0.24 3.61 13.26
N ALA A 110 -0.02 2.37 12.85
CA ALA A 110 0.95 1.58 12.12
C ALA A 110 1.25 2.13 10.72
N ASN A 111 0.39 3.00 10.18
CA ASN A 111 0.54 3.66 8.88
C ASN A 111 0.76 5.18 9.02
N ARG A 112 1.03 5.71 10.23
CA ARG A 112 1.05 7.16 10.48
C ARG A 112 2.09 7.86 9.60
N LYS A 113 3.27 7.25 9.45
CA LYS A 113 4.36 7.79 8.65
C LYS A 113 3.98 7.90 7.16
N GLU A 114 3.41 6.83 6.61
CA GLU A 114 2.90 6.78 5.25
C GLU A 114 1.79 7.82 5.02
N LEU A 115 0.85 7.94 5.97
CA LEU A 115 -0.23 8.92 5.93
C LEU A 115 0.31 10.35 5.95
N ASP A 116 1.26 10.65 6.83
CA ASP A 116 1.86 11.99 6.94
C ASP A 116 2.58 12.41 5.64
N VAL A 117 3.27 11.47 4.99
CA VAL A 117 3.91 11.70 3.70
C VAL A 117 2.88 11.89 2.59
N LEU A 118 1.85 11.03 2.53
CA LEU A 118 0.78 11.12 1.55
C LEU A 118 0.03 12.46 1.66
N ILE A 119 -0.31 12.88 2.89
CA ILE A 119 -0.97 14.17 3.16
C ILE A 119 -0.05 15.33 2.79
N GLY A 120 1.25 15.24 3.12
CA GLY A 120 2.24 16.25 2.74
C GLY A 120 2.31 16.46 1.24
N TYR A 121 2.49 15.39 0.47
CA TYR A 121 2.48 15.45 -0.99
C TYR A 121 1.15 15.93 -1.55
N GLY A 122 0.03 15.55 -0.93
CA GLY A 122 -1.30 16.04 -1.31
C GLY A 122 -1.40 17.56 -1.24
N VAL A 123 -0.82 18.19 -0.23
CA VAL A 123 -0.77 19.66 -0.11
C VAL A 123 0.20 20.28 -1.11
N GLU A 124 1.42 19.74 -1.20
CA GLU A 124 2.47 20.25 -2.11
C GLU A 124 2.03 20.22 -3.57
N GLN A 125 1.23 19.22 -3.95
CA GLN A 125 0.69 19.05 -5.30
C GLN A 125 -0.65 19.76 -5.52
N GLY A 126 -1.19 20.46 -4.51
CA GLY A 126 -2.47 21.17 -4.59
C GLY A 126 -3.70 20.26 -4.68
N ILE A 127 -3.57 18.96 -4.37
CA ILE A 127 -4.68 18.01 -4.24
C ILE A 127 -5.49 18.35 -2.98
N LEU A 128 -4.80 18.70 -1.90
CA LEU A 128 -5.39 19.13 -0.63
C LEU A 128 -5.13 20.63 -0.43
N SER A 129 -6.16 21.37 0.01
CA SER A 129 -6.03 22.79 0.32
C SER A 129 -5.26 23.08 1.63
N ARG A 130 -5.18 22.08 2.51
CA ARG A 130 -4.44 22.13 3.78
C ARG A 130 -4.03 20.73 4.21
N ARG A 131 -3.11 20.64 5.18
CA ARG A 131 -2.87 19.39 5.89
C ARG A 131 -4.12 19.01 6.68
N ILE A 132 -4.47 17.73 6.65
CA ILE A 132 -5.57 17.13 7.41
C ILE A 132 -4.92 16.14 8.38
N ALA A 133 -5.23 16.21 9.67
CA ALA A 133 -4.69 15.24 10.62
C ALA A 133 -5.34 13.86 10.40
N PRO A 134 -4.62 12.74 10.52
CA PRO A 134 -5.21 11.40 10.42
C PRO A 134 -6.44 11.21 11.33
N GLU A 135 -6.46 11.82 12.51
CA GLU A 135 -7.57 11.76 13.46
C GLU A 135 -8.85 12.45 12.96
N GLU A 136 -8.73 13.42 12.03
CA GLU A 136 -9.89 14.02 11.36
C GLU A 136 -10.52 13.05 10.36
N LEU A 137 -9.73 12.13 9.80
CA LEU A 137 -10.15 11.17 8.77
C LEU A 137 -10.63 9.84 9.38
N PHE A 138 -9.90 9.35 10.36
CA PHE A 138 -10.10 8.07 11.01
C PHE A 138 -10.51 8.35 12.46
N GLY A 139 -11.82 8.41 12.72
CA GLY A 139 -12.36 8.76 14.04
C GLY A 139 -11.74 7.95 15.19
N THR A 140 -11.71 8.52 16.39
CA THR A 140 -10.96 7.99 17.55
C THR A 140 -11.60 6.79 18.28
N LYS A 141 -12.72 6.25 17.79
CA LYS A 141 -13.45 5.17 18.46
C LYS A 141 -13.35 3.87 17.66
N ALA A 142 -12.45 2.99 18.12
CA ALA A 142 -12.44 1.56 17.81
C ALA A 142 -13.51 0.82 18.60
#